data_AF-A0A2S2BSS7-F1
#
_entry.id   AF-A0A2S2BSS7-F1
#
_cell.length_a   1.000
_cell.length_b   1.000
_cell.length_c   1.000
_cell.angle_alpha   90.00
_cell.angle_beta   90.00
_cell.angle_gamma   90.00
#
_symmetry.space_group_name_H-M   'P 1'
#
loop_
_entity.id
_entity.type
_entity.pdbx_description
1 polymer ?
#
loop_
_entity_poly.entity_id
_entity_poly.type
_entity_poly.pdbx_seq_one_letter_code
_entity_poly.pdbx_strand_id
1 'polypeptide(L)'
;MAAFRVVLDACVMLPQTLNDLLLTLADAELFRPVWTPDLLDEVERNLSSERFGNSPEQAARRVQQMRRAFSFAEEESRGYRELIPAMANEPKDRHVLAAAVRSGAALIVTANVKDFPCAVLDPFDVEVVHPDEFLCDQLELDPEAVFECIHVLVARNTLPPRTVGELLELLARLTPRFVDAVRALLAAPDDASGAGAEAVASSLPELTDEQIDSLPPEVRQTYRQLRAMDPAERVRFLGHAELVSAAWAFLTPVCVDGDLLSVWPNVDPDFRVVLARNWVQDNRRDIDADGWDGEAVVAALAEPEPDHPLWVHFERVHVRSFRAMLPDPATWGIGTGTRLVAPGVEVLYVYDTSTLAGGVWQPYDPRYVCPVLMHLVGGRWLVRNLGSEEDPVSWG
;
A
#
# COMPACT_ATOMS: atom_id res chain seq x y z
N MET A 1 17.60 -27.82 3.18
CA MET A 1 18.07 -26.97 2.07
C MET A 1 19.08 -25.98 2.61
N ALA A 2 20.12 -25.63 1.86
CA ALA A 2 20.98 -24.52 2.25
C ALA A 2 20.15 -23.23 2.14
N ALA A 3 20.01 -22.48 3.23
CA ALA A 3 19.29 -21.21 3.23
C ALA A 3 20.06 -20.17 2.41
N PHE A 4 19.36 -19.42 1.55
CA PHE A 4 19.94 -18.33 0.76
C PHE A 4 20.33 -17.19 1.71
N ARG A 5 21.63 -17.08 2.00
CA ARG A 5 22.17 -16.09 2.95
C ARG A 5 22.52 -14.80 2.23
N VAL A 6 22.11 -13.69 2.83
CA VAL A 6 22.34 -12.34 2.30
C VAL A 6 22.94 -11.47 3.39
N VAL A 7 24.07 -10.83 3.12
CA VAL A 7 24.63 -9.82 4.03
C VAL A 7 23.95 -8.48 3.78
N LEU A 8 23.36 -7.91 4.82
CA LEU A 8 22.75 -6.59 4.76
C LEU A 8 23.74 -5.54 5.27
N ASP A 9 24.06 -4.55 4.43
CA ASP A 9 24.95 -3.45 4.81
C ASP A 9 24.25 -2.43 5.73
N ALA A 10 25.03 -1.68 6.52
CA ALA A 10 24.50 -0.68 7.43
C ALA A 10 23.66 0.39 6.70
N CYS A 11 24.05 0.77 5.47
CA CYS A 11 23.36 1.82 4.72
C CYS A 11 21.90 1.48 4.37
N VAL A 12 21.56 0.19 4.21
CA VAL A 12 20.18 -0.26 3.93
C VAL A 12 19.39 -0.53 5.21
N MET A 13 20.09 -0.73 6.32
CA MET A 13 19.50 -0.86 7.65
C MET A 13 19.15 0.48 8.29
N LEU A 14 19.79 1.59 7.87
CA LEU A 14 19.54 2.89 8.50
C LEU A 14 18.13 3.44 8.22
N PRO A 15 17.66 3.55 6.95
CA PRO A 15 16.30 4.01 6.69
C PRO A 15 15.28 3.02 7.27
N GLN A 16 14.47 3.48 8.22
CA GLN A 16 13.54 2.65 8.98
C GLN A 16 12.63 1.82 8.05
N THR A 17 12.00 2.47 7.08
CA THR A 17 11.04 1.82 6.17
C THR A 17 11.67 0.72 5.33
N LEU A 18 12.87 0.95 4.79
CA LEU A 18 13.58 -0.05 3.97
C LEU A 18 14.05 -1.23 4.83
N ASN A 19 14.63 -0.94 6.00
CA ASN A 19 15.03 -1.97 6.94
C ASN A 19 13.86 -2.84 7.37
N ASP A 20 12.72 -2.23 7.68
CA ASP A 20 11.56 -2.96 8.17
C ASP A 20 10.96 -3.86 7.08
N LEU A 21 10.99 -3.43 5.81
CA LEU A 21 10.62 -4.29 4.68
C LEU A 21 11.60 -5.46 4.53
N LEU A 22 12.91 -5.19 4.47
CA LEU A 22 13.94 -6.23 4.33
C LEU A 22 13.87 -7.28 5.47
N LEU A 23 13.67 -6.84 6.71
CA LEU A 23 13.54 -7.75 7.84
C LEU A 23 12.21 -8.50 7.84
N THR A 24 11.14 -7.94 7.29
CA THR A 24 9.86 -8.66 7.16
C THR A 24 9.96 -9.75 6.10
N LEU A 25 10.62 -9.48 4.97
CA LEU A 25 10.93 -10.49 3.95
C LEU A 25 11.83 -11.60 4.50
N ALA A 26 12.80 -11.25 5.35
CA ALA A 26 13.64 -12.22 6.04
C ALA A 26 12.87 -13.08 7.06
N ASP A 27 11.92 -12.49 7.78
CA ASP A 27 11.06 -13.21 8.74
C ASP A 27 10.10 -14.18 8.04
N ALA A 28 9.65 -13.83 6.84
CA ALA A 28 8.90 -14.72 5.94
C ALA A 28 9.78 -15.75 5.20
N GLU A 29 11.05 -15.89 5.59
CA GLU A 29 12.01 -16.87 5.06
C GLU A 29 12.37 -16.74 3.57
N LEU A 30 12.10 -15.60 2.91
CA LEU A 30 12.53 -15.37 1.51
C LEU A 30 14.06 -15.35 1.38
N PHE A 31 14.74 -14.87 2.43
CA PHE A 31 16.19 -14.96 2.56
C PHE A 31 16.61 -14.98 4.01
N ARG A 32 17.85 -15.37 4.28
CA ARG A 32 18.41 -15.42 5.63
C ARG A 32 19.43 -14.29 5.83
N PRO A 33 19.13 -13.28 6.67
CA PRO A 33 20.00 -12.13 6.82
C PRO A 33 21.25 -12.47 7.62
N VAL A 34 22.36 -11.84 7.27
CA VAL A 34 23.65 -11.92 7.97
C VAL A 34 24.19 -10.51 8.18
N TRP A 35 24.78 -10.27 9.35
CA TRP A 35 25.49 -9.03 9.65
C TRP A 35 26.53 -9.29 10.73
N THR A 36 27.49 -8.38 10.87
CA THR A 36 28.50 -8.44 11.93
C THR A 36 28.07 -7.64 13.15
N PRO A 37 28.64 -7.93 14.34
CA PRO A 37 28.50 -7.06 15.50
C PRO A 37 28.99 -5.63 15.21
N ASP A 38 30.13 -5.47 14.51
CA ASP A 38 30.66 -4.14 14.17
C ASP A 38 29.69 -3.34 13.29
N LEU A 39 28.95 -4.02 12.41
CA LEU A 39 27.92 -3.42 11.54
C LEU A 39 26.74 -2.91 12.35
N LEU A 40 26.19 -3.73 13.26
CA LEU A 40 25.09 -3.27 14.11
C LEU A 40 25.51 -2.17 15.08
N ASP A 41 26.74 -2.20 15.58
CA ASP A 41 27.30 -1.12 16.39
C ASP A 41 27.49 0.18 15.57
N GLU A 42 27.74 0.08 14.26
CA GLU A 42 27.69 1.21 13.34
C GLU A 42 26.27 1.73 13.11
N VAL A 43 25.31 0.84 12.89
CA VAL A 43 23.89 1.21 12.76
C VAL A 43 23.42 1.97 14.00
N GLU A 44 23.72 1.46 15.21
CA GLU A 44 23.37 2.11 16.47
C GLU A 44 23.94 3.54 16.56
N ARG A 45 25.25 3.70 16.30
CA ARG A 45 25.91 5.01 16.32
C ARG A 45 25.30 5.97 15.31
N ASN A 46 25.07 5.52 14.09
CA ASN A 46 24.53 6.36 13.02
C ASN A 46 23.09 6.77 13.29
N LEU A 47 22.25 5.91 13.87
CA LEU A 47 20.88 6.26 14.27
C LEU A 47 20.85 7.38 15.32
N SER A 48 21.81 7.38 16.25
CA SER A 48 21.95 8.43 17.28
C SER A 48 22.55 9.75 16.77
N SER A 49 22.95 9.82 15.49
CA SER A 49 23.53 11.04 14.91
C SER A 49 22.46 12.09 14.59
N GLU A 50 22.88 13.36 14.46
CA GLU A 50 21.99 14.48 14.09
C GLU A 50 21.22 14.24 12.79
N ARG A 51 21.73 13.38 11.91
CA ARG A 51 21.09 13.04 10.62
C ARG A 51 19.79 12.25 10.80
N PHE A 52 19.72 11.35 11.77
CA PHE A 52 18.56 10.48 12.00
C PHE A 52 17.78 10.88 13.26
N GLY A 53 18.42 11.58 14.19
CA GLY A 53 17.75 12.26 15.30
C GLY A 53 17.12 11.34 16.35
N ASN A 54 17.43 10.04 16.33
CA ASN A 54 16.98 9.13 17.38
C ASN A 54 17.73 9.39 18.68
N SER A 55 17.04 9.22 19.81
CA SER A 55 17.74 9.18 21.10
C SER A 55 18.64 7.93 21.17
N PRO A 56 19.74 7.95 21.94
CA PRO A 56 20.59 6.78 22.15
C PRO A 56 19.79 5.54 22.60
N GLU A 57 18.78 5.73 23.45
CA GLU A 57 17.91 4.67 23.93
C GLU A 57 17.02 4.09 22.82
N GLN A 58 16.53 4.94 21.90
CA GLN A 58 15.76 4.49 20.75
C GLN A 58 16.62 3.68 19.77
N ALA A 59 17.85 4.14 19.49
CA ALA A 59 18.80 3.44 18.63
C ALA A 59 19.17 2.06 19.22
N ALA A 60 19.57 2.03 20.50
CA ALA A 60 19.90 0.79 21.19
C ALA A 60 18.72 -0.19 21.26
N ARG A 61 17.50 0.32 21.51
CA ARG A 61 16.29 -0.50 21.52
C ARG A 61 16.02 -1.15 20.16
N ARG A 62 16.18 -0.41 19.06
CA ARG A 62 15.99 -0.93 17.70
C ARG A 62 16.98 -2.05 17.39
N VAL A 63 18.28 -1.83 17.64
CA VAL A 63 19.32 -2.84 17.42
C VAL A 63 19.10 -4.08 18.29
N GLN A 64 18.68 -3.89 19.55
CA GLN A 64 18.36 -5.01 20.43
C GLN A 64 17.15 -5.83 19.92
N GLN A 65 16.14 -5.18 19.34
CA GLN A 65 15.01 -5.88 18.72
C GLN A 65 15.46 -6.71 17.51
N MET A 66 16.33 -6.16 16.66
CA MET A 66 16.91 -6.89 15.53
C MET A 66 17.71 -8.13 15.99
N ARG A 67 18.57 -7.98 16.99
CA ARG A 67 19.33 -9.11 17.58
C ARG A 67 18.42 -10.18 18.19
N ARG A 68 17.29 -9.78 18.78
CA ARG A 68 16.33 -10.74 19.36
C ARG A 68 15.55 -11.50 18.28
N ALA A 69 15.09 -10.80 17.25
CA ALA A 69 14.35 -11.41 16.14
C ALA A 69 15.25 -12.36 15.33
N PHE A 70 16.48 -11.94 15.04
CA PHE A 70 17.43 -12.68 14.21
C PHE A 70 18.69 -13.06 15.00
N SER A 71 18.50 -13.83 16.08
CA SER A 71 19.60 -14.23 16.97
C SER A 71 20.75 -14.96 16.27
N PHE A 72 20.46 -15.64 15.16
CA PHE A 72 21.44 -16.33 14.34
C PHE A 72 22.29 -15.42 13.43
N ALA A 73 21.84 -14.21 13.11
CA ALA A 73 22.45 -13.41 12.03
C ALA A 73 23.90 -13.00 12.33
N GLU A 74 24.20 -12.65 13.59
CA GLU A 74 25.59 -12.40 14.02
C GLU A 74 26.40 -13.69 14.12
N GLU A 75 25.79 -14.80 14.53
CA GLU A 75 26.45 -16.10 14.70
C GLU A 75 26.98 -16.66 13.38
N GLU A 76 26.23 -16.47 12.28
CA GLU A 76 26.64 -16.88 10.93
C GLU A 76 27.91 -16.15 10.45
N SER A 77 28.18 -14.94 10.97
CA SER A 77 29.39 -14.17 10.65
C SER A 77 30.59 -14.49 11.55
N ARG A 78 30.45 -15.37 12.56
CA ARG A 78 31.45 -15.55 13.62
C ARG A 78 32.86 -15.80 13.08
N GLY A 79 33.80 -14.95 13.50
CA GLY A 79 35.20 -15.03 13.08
C GLY A 79 35.53 -14.29 11.77
N TYR A 80 34.60 -13.49 11.22
CA TYR A 80 34.85 -12.61 10.07
C TYR A 80 36.08 -11.71 10.26
N ARG A 81 36.39 -11.30 11.49
CA ARG A 81 37.52 -10.38 11.77
C ARG A 81 38.87 -10.92 11.30
N GLU A 82 39.06 -12.24 11.25
CA GLU A 82 40.28 -12.88 10.74
C GLU A 82 40.47 -12.67 9.23
N LEU A 83 39.37 -12.45 8.50
CA LEU A 83 39.37 -12.28 7.05
C LEU A 83 39.51 -10.82 6.62
N ILE A 84 39.20 -9.85 7.50
CA ILE A 84 39.26 -8.40 7.21
C ILE A 84 40.57 -7.98 6.52
N PRO A 85 41.77 -8.41 6.96
CA PRO A 85 43.02 -7.99 6.32
C PRO A 85 43.18 -8.47 4.86
N ALA A 86 42.47 -9.52 4.47
CA ALA A 86 42.49 -10.07 3.11
C ALA A 86 41.48 -9.39 2.17
N MET A 87 40.55 -8.59 2.71
CA MET A 87 39.53 -7.91 1.90
C MET A 87 40.11 -6.65 1.27
N ALA A 88 40.08 -6.57 -0.06
CA ALA A 88 40.68 -5.48 -0.83
C ALA A 88 39.67 -4.39 -1.25
N ASN A 89 38.44 -4.42 -0.70
CA ASN A 89 37.41 -3.42 -0.94
C ASN A 89 37.62 -2.18 -0.03
N GLU A 90 36.66 -1.26 -0.02
CA GLU A 90 36.73 -0.02 0.78
C GLU A 90 37.08 -0.36 2.25
N PRO A 91 38.08 0.33 2.87
CA PRO A 91 38.62 -0.05 4.18
C PRO A 91 37.64 -0.16 5.35
N LYS A 92 36.64 0.73 5.43
CA LYS A 92 35.55 0.69 6.40
C LYS A 92 34.58 -0.45 6.11
N ASP A 93 34.33 -0.78 4.85
CA ASP A 93 33.37 -1.81 4.46
C ASP A 93 33.97 -3.23 4.38
N ARG A 94 35.25 -3.42 4.72
CA ARG A 94 35.92 -4.74 4.71
C ARG A 94 35.26 -5.76 5.62
N HIS A 95 34.66 -5.33 6.73
CA HIS A 95 33.98 -6.27 7.62
C HIS A 95 32.72 -6.85 6.99
N VAL A 96 32.05 -6.13 6.09
CA VAL A 96 30.85 -6.58 5.37
C VAL A 96 31.22 -7.71 4.41
N LEU A 97 32.26 -7.50 3.59
CA LEU A 97 32.74 -8.54 2.68
C LEU A 97 33.29 -9.75 3.44
N ALA A 98 34.05 -9.53 4.51
CA ALA A 98 34.54 -10.61 5.37
C ALA A 98 33.39 -11.45 5.97
N ALA A 99 32.26 -10.83 6.30
CA ALA A 99 31.07 -11.52 6.79
C ALA A 99 30.42 -12.39 5.71
N ALA A 100 30.35 -11.89 4.48
CA ALA A 100 29.82 -12.65 3.34
C ALA A 100 30.63 -13.92 3.11
N VAL A 101 31.96 -13.77 3.03
CA VAL A 101 32.88 -14.90 2.86
C VAL A 101 32.79 -15.89 4.03
N ARG A 102 32.72 -15.39 5.27
CA ARG A 102 32.67 -16.27 6.46
C ARG A 102 31.37 -17.06 6.56
N SER A 103 30.24 -16.42 6.23
CA SER A 103 28.91 -17.03 6.31
C SER A 103 28.54 -17.86 5.08
N GLY A 104 29.32 -17.74 4.00
CA GLY A 104 28.97 -18.32 2.70
C GLY A 104 27.73 -17.64 2.10
N ALA A 105 27.53 -16.35 2.38
CA ALA A 105 26.51 -15.56 1.72
C ALA A 105 26.96 -15.27 0.29
N ALA A 106 26.09 -15.57 -0.67
CA ALA A 106 26.37 -15.31 -2.08
C ALA A 106 26.18 -13.83 -2.45
N LEU A 107 25.53 -13.05 -1.58
CA LEU A 107 25.07 -11.72 -1.95
C LEU A 107 25.20 -10.71 -0.79
N ILE A 108 25.63 -9.50 -1.12
CA ILE A 108 25.67 -8.32 -0.24
C ILE A 108 24.65 -7.30 -0.78
N VAL A 109 23.72 -6.85 0.06
CA VAL A 109 22.77 -5.78 -0.28
C VAL A 109 23.28 -4.46 0.28
N THR A 110 23.60 -3.51 -0.61
CA THR A 110 24.09 -2.17 -0.25
C THR A 110 23.70 -1.11 -1.28
N ALA A 111 23.41 0.10 -0.82
CA ALA A 111 23.25 1.26 -1.72
C ALA A 111 24.60 1.78 -2.25
N ASN A 112 25.72 1.38 -1.64
CA ASN A 112 27.06 1.86 -1.96
C ASN A 112 27.84 0.85 -2.83
N VAL A 113 27.24 0.36 -3.91
CA VAL A 113 27.79 -0.71 -4.78
C VAL A 113 29.26 -0.45 -5.20
N LYS A 114 29.63 0.82 -5.43
CA LYS A 114 31.00 1.22 -5.78
C LYS A 114 32.07 0.84 -4.76
N ASP A 115 31.69 0.67 -3.48
CA ASP A 115 32.60 0.33 -2.39
C ASP A 115 32.94 -1.18 -2.39
N PHE A 116 32.28 -1.95 -3.28
CA PHE A 116 32.43 -3.38 -3.51
C PHE A 116 32.69 -3.69 -5.01
N PRO A 117 33.89 -3.40 -5.56
CA PRO A 117 34.16 -3.64 -6.97
C PRO A 117 34.15 -5.13 -7.32
N CYS A 118 33.45 -5.53 -8.40
CA CYS A 118 33.31 -6.94 -8.81
C CYS A 118 34.63 -7.72 -8.82
N ALA A 119 35.70 -7.14 -9.37
CA ALA A 119 37.02 -7.80 -9.42
C ALA A 119 37.61 -8.18 -8.04
N VAL A 120 37.17 -7.53 -6.96
CA VAL A 120 37.54 -7.86 -5.57
C VAL A 120 36.65 -8.98 -5.01
N LEU A 121 35.41 -9.05 -5.46
CA LEU A 121 34.38 -9.97 -4.96
C LEU A 121 34.40 -11.31 -5.71
N ASP A 122 34.68 -11.32 -7.01
CA ASP A 122 34.71 -12.51 -7.88
C ASP A 122 35.52 -13.69 -7.29
N PRO A 123 36.71 -13.49 -6.66
CA PRO A 123 37.47 -14.60 -6.09
C PRO A 123 36.78 -15.33 -4.93
N PHE A 124 35.70 -14.76 -4.40
CA PHE A 124 34.95 -15.29 -3.27
C PHE A 124 33.54 -15.77 -3.64
N ASP A 125 33.16 -15.71 -4.91
CA ASP A 125 31.80 -16.03 -5.40
C ASP A 125 30.71 -15.22 -4.66
N VAL A 126 31.00 -13.94 -4.39
CA VAL A 126 30.06 -13.00 -3.76
C VAL A 126 29.64 -11.95 -4.77
N GLU A 127 28.35 -11.64 -4.82
CA GLU A 127 27.80 -10.55 -5.61
C GLU A 127 27.37 -9.38 -4.72
N VAL A 128 27.30 -8.19 -5.31
CA VAL A 128 26.79 -7.00 -4.63
C VAL A 128 25.61 -6.44 -5.42
N VAL A 129 24.50 -6.19 -4.74
CA VAL A 129 23.25 -5.76 -5.36
C VAL A 129 22.67 -4.54 -4.63
N HIS A 130 22.12 -3.60 -5.39
CA HIS A 130 21.43 -2.44 -4.84
C HIS A 130 20.10 -2.86 -4.21
N PRO A 131 19.64 -2.31 -3.07
CA PRO A 131 18.39 -2.71 -2.44
C PRO A 131 17.17 -2.64 -3.37
N ASP A 132 17.12 -1.67 -4.28
CA ASP A 132 16.06 -1.54 -5.29
C ASP A 132 15.98 -2.76 -6.22
N GLU A 133 17.14 -3.22 -6.69
CA GLU A 133 17.25 -4.38 -7.56
C GLU A 133 16.95 -5.66 -6.78
N PHE A 134 17.53 -5.81 -5.59
CA PHE A 134 17.26 -6.96 -4.72
C PHE A 134 15.76 -7.13 -4.43
N LEU A 135 15.04 -6.05 -4.11
CA LEU A 135 13.60 -6.11 -3.89
C LEU A 135 12.81 -6.43 -5.16
N CYS A 136 13.26 -5.97 -6.33
CA CYS A 136 12.67 -6.39 -7.61
C CYS A 136 12.86 -7.89 -7.83
N ASP A 137 14.05 -8.43 -7.56
CA ASP A 137 14.32 -9.86 -7.71
C ASP A 137 13.45 -10.70 -6.75
N GLN A 138 13.25 -10.23 -5.51
CA GLN A 138 12.33 -10.88 -4.57
C GLN A 138 10.88 -10.85 -5.08
N LEU A 139 10.45 -9.71 -5.62
CA LEU A 139 9.10 -9.54 -6.18
C LEU A 139 8.87 -10.40 -7.42
N GLU A 140 9.88 -10.55 -8.28
CA GLU A 140 9.79 -11.42 -9.45
C GLU A 140 9.79 -12.90 -9.06
N LEU A 141 10.56 -13.26 -8.03
CA LEU A 141 10.67 -14.63 -7.53
C LEU A 141 9.38 -15.11 -6.86
N ASP A 142 8.79 -14.30 -5.98
CA ASP A 142 7.57 -14.62 -5.25
C ASP A 142 6.74 -13.36 -4.99
N PRO A 143 5.91 -12.93 -5.97
CA PRO A 143 5.09 -11.75 -5.82
C PRO A 143 4.12 -11.85 -4.63
N GLU A 144 3.52 -13.02 -4.41
CA GLU A 144 2.51 -13.26 -3.38
C GLU A 144 3.12 -13.06 -1.98
N ALA A 145 4.24 -13.72 -1.69
CA ALA A 145 4.91 -13.59 -0.40
C ALA A 145 5.41 -12.15 -0.13
N VAL A 146 5.86 -11.44 -1.17
CA VAL A 146 6.25 -10.03 -1.04
C VAL A 146 5.04 -9.16 -0.71
N PHE A 147 3.89 -9.36 -1.37
CA PHE A 147 2.66 -8.63 -1.05
C PHE A 147 2.16 -8.92 0.36
N GLU A 148 2.19 -10.18 0.81
CA GLU A 148 1.87 -10.52 2.20
C GLU A 148 2.78 -9.77 3.19
N CYS A 149 4.09 -9.71 2.92
CA CYS A 149 5.03 -8.97 3.76
C CYS A 149 4.73 -7.46 3.79
N ILE A 150 4.37 -6.86 2.65
CA ILE A 150 3.95 -5.46 2.56
C ILE A 150 2.71 -5.24 3.44
N HIS A 151 1.70 -6.11 3.35
CA HIS A 151 0.49 -6.02 4.17
C HIS A 151 0.77 -6.17 5.66
N VAL A 152 1.58 -7.14 6.06
CA VAL A 152 1.99 -7.35 7.47
C VAL A 152 2.73 -6.12 8.02
N LEU A 153 3.65 -5.56 7.24
CA LEU A 153 4.41 -4.36 7.60
C LEU A 153 3.50 -3.15 7.85
N VAL A 154 2.49 -2.98 7.01
CA VAL A 154 1.53 -1.88 7.12
C VAL A 154 0.57 -2.09 8.30
N ALA A 155 0.07 -3.31 8.50
CA ALA A 155 -0.88 -3.64 9.56
C ALA A 155 -0.29 -3.44 10.96
N ARG A 156 0.98 -3.82 11.18
CA ARG A 156 1.63 -3.75 12.50
C ARG A 156 1.89 -2.32 13.01
N ASN A 157 1.69 -1.31 12.17
CA ASN A 157 2.49 -0.10 12.32
C ASN A 157 2.08 0.95 13.36
N THR A 158 0.89 1.09 13.95
CA THR A 158 0.47 2.20 14.85
C THR A 158 0.63 3.66 14.36
N LEU A 159 1.78 4.09 13.83
CA LEU A 159 2.06 5.35 13.13
C LEU A 159 2.35 5.07 11.64
N PRO A 160 2.35 6.08 10.74
CA PRO A 160 2.66 5.88 9.32
C PRO A 160 3.99 5.15 9.06
N PRO A 161 4.08 4.33 8.00
CA PRO A 161 3.02 4.07 7.00
C PRO A 161 1.95 3.10 7.51
N ARG A 162 0.67 3.44 7.30
CA ARG A 162 -0.53 2.66 7.66
C ARG A 162 -1.30 2.14 6.44
N THR A 163 -0.82 2.45 5.22
CA THR A 163 -1.30 1.88 3.96
C THR A 163 -0.13 1.44 3.07
N VAL A 164 -0.40 0.59 2.08
CA VAL A 164 0.59 0.19 1.06
C VAL A 164 1.09 1.41 0.28
N GLY A 165 0.22 2.33 -0.08
CA GLY A 165 0.56 3.57 -0.79
C GLY A 165 1.52 4.45 -0.01
N GLU A 166 1.26 4.68 1.28
CA GLU A 166 2.19 5.44 2.15
C GLU A 166 3.56 4.75 2.25
N LEU A 167 3.56 3.42 2.36
CA LEU A 167 4.80 2.64 2.35
C LEU A 167 5.57 2.84 1.04
N LEU A 168 4.89 2.75 -0.12
CA LEU A 168 5.50 2.95 -1.44
C LEU A 168 6.02 4.37 -1.63
N GLU A 169 5.32 5.39 -1.14
CA GLU A 169 5.80 6.79 -1.17
C GLU A 169 7.09 6.97 -0.38
N LEU A 170 7.17 6.40 0.82
CA LEU A 170 8.36 6.46 1.66
C LEU A 170 9.55 5.70 1.03
N LEU A 171 9.26 4.61 0.31
CA LEU A 171 10.27 3.81 -0.39
C LEU A 171 10.71 4.41 -1.73
N ALA A 172 9.88 5.20 -2.41
CA ALA A 172 10.11 5.67 -3.78
C ALA A 172 11.47 6.37 -3.99
N ARG A 173 12.01 7.04 -2.96
CA ARG A 173 13.32 7.70 -3.04
C ARG A 173 14.50 6.72 -2.94
N LEU A 174 14.30 5.58 -2.29
CA LEU A 174 15.33 4.58 -2.03
C LEU A 174 15.30 3.45 -3.06
N THR A 175 14.09 3.04 -3.46
CA THR A 175 13.84 1.87 -4.31
C THR A 175 12.76 2.17 -5.36
N PRO A 176 13.02 3.10 -6.31
CA PRO A 176 12.03 3.52 -7.30
C PRO A 176 11.60 2.40 -8.24
N ARG A 177 12.52 1.52 -8.69
CA ARG A 177 12.17 0.44 -9.62
C ARG A 177 11.24 -0.57 -8.98
N PHE A 178 11.52 -0.96 -7.72
CA PHE A 178 10.67 -1.85 -6.95
C PHE A 178 9.28 -1.23 -6.75
N VAL A 179 9.22 0.05 -6.39
CA VAL A 179 7.94 0.75 -6.22
C VAL A 179 7.13 0.78 -7.51
N ASP A 180 7.77 1.04 -8.66
CA ASP A 180 7.11 1.03 -9.95
C ASP A 180 6.66 -0.37 -10.36
N ALA A 181 7.45 -1.41 -10.07
CA ALA A 181 7.09 -2.80 -10.32
C ALA A 181 5.89 -3.25 -9.46
N VAL A 182 5.89 -2.92 -8.17
CA VAL A 182 4.74 -3.16 -7.29
C VAL A 182 3.51 -2.43 -7.81
N ARG A 183 3.62 -1.15 -8.17
CA ARG A 183 2.49 -0.39 -8.77
C ARG A 183 1.98 -1.00 -10.06
N ALA A 184 2.87 -1.53 -10.91
CA ALA A 184 2.48 -2.19 -12.14
C ALA A 184 1.68 -3.49 -11.89
N LEU A 185 2.11 -4.29 -10.91
CA LEU A 185 1.37 -5.49 -10.49
C LEU A 185 0.02 -5.13 -9.87
N LEU A 186 -0.04 -4.05 -9.08
CA LEU A 186 -1.28 -3.56 -8.47
C LEU A 186 -2.30 -3.00 -9.49
N ALA A 187 -1.82 -2.55 -10.66
CA ALA A 187 -2.63 -2.02 -11.76
C ALA A 187 -2.98 -3.08 -12.82
N ALA A 188 -2.35 -4.26 -12.78
CA ALA A 188 -2.70 -5.35 -13.67
C ALA A 188 -4.11 -5.85 -13.29
N PRO A 189 -5.06 -5.92 -14.25
CA PRO A 189 -6.35 -6.52 -13.96
C PRO A 189 -6.12 -7.98 -13.56
N ASP A 190 -6.87 -8.46 -12.56
CA ASP A 190 -6.92 -9.87 -12.21
C ASP A 190 -7.30 -10.69 -13.46
N ASP A 191 -6.30 -11.28 -14.12
CA ASP A 191 -6.49 -12.27 -15.18
C ASP A 191 -6.93 -13.60 -14.55
N ALA A 192 -8.04 -13.55 -13.82
CA ALA A 192 -8.79 -14.71 -13.36
C ALA A 192 -10.29 -14.44 -13.62
N SER A 193 -10.74 -14.95 -14.77
CA SER A 193 -12.13 -15.11 -15.20
C SER A 193 -12.95 -13.84 -15.51
N GLY A 194 -12.96 -13.47 -16.80
CA GLY A 194 -13.98 -12.56 -17.34
C GLY A 194 -13.64 -11.95 -18.69
N ALA A 195 -13.58 -12.75 -19.74
CA ALA A 195 -13.51 -12.24 -21.11
C ALA A 195 -14.73 -11.34 -21.41
N GLY A 196 -14.50 -10.08 -21.78
CA GLY A 196 -15.47 -9.30 -22.56
C GLY A 196 -16.04 -8.01 -21.97
N ALA A 197 -15.32 -7.27 -21.12
CA ALA A 197 -15.61 -5.86 -20.86
C ALA A 197 -14.33 -5.03 -21.14
N GLU A 198 -14.16 -4.71 -22.42
CA GLU A 198 -12.98 -4.04 -22.98
C GLU A 198 -12.62 -2.73 -22.27
N ALA A 199 -11.31 -2.52 -22.16
CA ALA A 199 -10.58 -1.33 -21.74
C ALA A 199 -10.96 -0.05 -22.52
N VAL A 200 -12.17 0.46 -22.32
CA VAL A 200 -12.63 1.74 -22.88
C VAL A 200 -12.54 2.87 -21.83
N ALA A 201 -12.57 2.52 -20.54
CA ALA A 201 -12.72 3.48 -19.44
C ALA A 201 -11.45 4.35 -19.22
N SER A 202 -10.25 3.79 -19.36
CA SER A 202 -8.99 4.49 -19.04
C SER A 202 -8.32 5.26 -20.21
N SER A 203 -9.01 5.45 -21.34
CA SER A 203 -8.41 6.02 -22.56
C SER A 203 -8.98 7.38 -22.93
N LEU A 204 -8.11 8.38 -23.14
CA LEU A 204 -8.50 9.67 -23.71
C LEU A 204 -8.98 9.44 -25.17
N PRO A 205 -10.20 9.82 -25.55
CA PRO A 205 -10.67 9.64 -26.93
C PRO A 205 -9.75 10.38 -27.91
N GLU A 206 -9.24 9.71 -28.94
CA GLU A 206 -8.39 10.35 -29.97
C GLU A 206 -9.26 11.25 -30.88
N LEU A 207 -9.10 12.57 -30.76
CA LEU A 207 -9.79 13.58 -31.57
C LEU A 207 -8.80 14.27 -32.52
N THR A 208 -9.25 14.60 -33.72
CA THR A 208 -8.48 15.45 -34.64
C THR A 208 -8.41 16.89 -34.14
N ASP A 209 -7.43 17.66 -34.60
CA ASP A 209 -7.28 19.07 -34.18
C ASP A 209 -8.52 19.91 -34.51
N GLU A 210 -9.20 19.63 -35.64
CA GLU A 210 -10.48 20.26 -36.00
C GLU A 210 -11.61 19.90 -35.02
N GLN A 211 -11.69 18.65 -34.58
CA GLN A 211 -12.68 18.23 -33.58
C GLN A 211 -12.42 18.90 -32.23
N ILE A 212 -11.15 19.01 -31.82
CA ILE A 212 -10.75 19.70 -30.59
C ILE A 212 -11.12 21.19 -30.66
N ASP A 213 -10.88 21.85 -31.79
CA ASP A 213 -11.24 23.26 -31.99
C ASP A 213 -12.74 23.53 -32.06
N SER A 214 -13.56 22.49 -32.27
CA SER A 214 -15.01 22.58 -32.20
C SER A 214 -15.58 22.44 -30.77
N LEU A 215 -14.76 21.97 -29.80
CA LEU A 215 -15.19 21.80 -28.41
C LEU A 215 -15.37 23.15 -27.68
N PRO A 216 -16.24 23.21 -26.65
CA PRO A 216 -16.33 24.36 -25.75
C PRO A 216 -14.96 24.77 -25.18
N PRO A 217 -14.69 26.06 -24.93
CA PRO A 217 -13.35 26.54 -24.56
C PRO A 217 -12.71 25.81 -23.36
N GLU A 218 -13.48 25.57 -22.30
CA GLU A 218 -13.01 24.89 -21.09
C GLU A 218 -12.70 23.40 -21.34
N VAL A 219 -13.56 22.72 -22.10
CA VAL A 219 -13.39 21.31 -22.49
C VAL A 219 -12.19 21.16 -23.43
N ARG A 220 -12.03 22.09 -24.38
CA ARG A 220 -10.90 22.15 -25.32
C ARG A 220 -9.57 22.31 -24.60
N GLN A 221 -9.51 23.22 -23.62
CA GLN A 221 -8.31 23.47 -22.83
C GLN A 221 -7.93 22.23 -22.02
N THR A 222 -8.91 21.63 -21.35
CA THR A 222 -8.72 20.40 -20.56
C THR A 222 -8.23 19.25 -21.44
N TYR A 223 -8.88 19.03 -22.59
CA TYR A 223 -8.50 17.98 -23.54
C TYR A 223 -7.06 18.17 -24.06
N ARG A 224 -6.67 19.41 -24.41
CA ARG A 224 -5.30 19.72 -24.86
C ARG A 224 -4.27 19.51 -23.77
N GLN A 225 -4.59 19.85 -22.52
CA GLN A 225 -3.72 19.59 -21.38
C GLN A 225 -3.52 18.09 -21.18
N LEU A 226 -4.61 17.31 -21.16
CA LEU A 226 -4.54 15.85 -21.06
C LEU A 226 -3.73 15.23 -22.20
N ARG A 227 -3.96 15.65 -23.46
CA ARG A 227 -3.22 15.17 -24.64
C ARG A 227 -1.72 15.51 -24.60
N ALA A 228 -1.34 16.60 -23.93
CA ALA A 228 0.05 17.02 -23.79
C ALA A 228 0.76 16.37 -22.58
N MET A 229 0.03 15.76 -21.64
CA MET A 229 0.61 15.02 -20.52
C MET A 229 1.36 13.79 -21.00
N ASP A 230 2.38 13.39 -20.25
CA ASP A 230 3.03 12.10 -20.39
C ASP A 230 1.99 10.96 -20.35
N PRO A 231 2.10 9.92 -21.20
CA PRO A 231 1.11 8.83 -21.23
C PRO A 231 0.86 8.18 -19.86
N ALA A 232 1.89 7.99 -19.03
CA ALA A 232 1.72 7.39 -17.71
C ALA A 232 1.00 8.34 -16.73
N GLU A 233 1.29 9.64 -16.78
CA GLU A 233 0.60 10.65 -15.99
C GLU A 233 -0.87 10.80 -16.39
N ARG A 234 -1.16 10.72 -17.69
CA ARG A 234 -2.53 10.80 -18.22
C ARG A 234 -3.39 9.63 -17.75
N VAL A 235 -2.87 8.41 -17.82
CA VAL A 235 -3.57 7.21 -17.36
C VAL A 235 -3.89 7.32 -15.87
N ARG A 236 -2.93 7.76 -15.05
CA ARG A 236 -3.15 8.01 -13.62
C ARG A 236 -4.25 9.04 -13.36
N PHE A 237 -4.22 10.17 -14.08
CA PHE A 237 -5.21 11.22 -13.91
C PHE A 237 -6.62 10.76 -14.29
N LEU A 238 -6.76 10.06 -15.42
CA LEU A 238 -8.05 9.53 -15.86
C LEU A 238 -8.59 8.48 -14.89
N GLY A 239 -7.76 7.53 -14.44
CA GLY A 239 -8.15 6.53 -13.44
C GLY A 239 -8.60 7.16 -12.12
N HIS A 240 -7.91 8.21 -11.65
CA HIS A 240 -8.33 8.96 -10.46
C HIS A 240 -9.68 9.67 -10.67
N ALA A 241 -9.92 10.24 -11.85
CA ALA A 241 -11.21 10.87 -12.16
C ALA A 241 -12.38 9.87 -12.15
N GLU A 242 -12.17 8.66 -12.66
CA GLU A 242 -13.16 7.59 -12.63
C GLU A 242 -13.47 7.13 -11.21
N LEU A 243 -12.43 6.94 -10.41
CA LEU A 243 -12.52 6.59 -8.99
C LEU A 243 -13.32 7.64 -8.20
N VAL A 244 -12.98 8.92 -8.35
CA VAL A 244 -13.71 10.03 -7.70
C VAL A 244 -15.16 10.10 -8.19
N SER A 245 -15.39 9.90 -9.49
CA SER A 245 -16.74 9.87 -10.06
C SER A 245 -17.58 8.72 -9.49
N ALA A 246 -17.00 7.54 -9.31
CA ALA A 246 -17.67 6.39 -8.72
C ALA A 246 -18.02 6.62 -7.24
N ALA A 247 -17.10 7.23 -6.48
CA ALA A 247 -17.38 7.64 -5.10
C ALA A 247 -18.55 8.62 -5.03
N TRP A 248 -18.59 9.64 -5.90
CA TRP A 248 -19.74 10.57 -5.97
C TRP A 248 -21.04 9.89 -6.37
N ALA A 249 -20.99 8.96 -7.33
CA ALA A 249 -22.15 8.21 -7.78
C ALA A 249 -22.79 7.38 -6.65
N PHE A 250 -22.03 7.02 -5.61
CA PHE A 250 -22.56 6.42 -4.39
C PHE A 250 -22.96 7.47 -3.33
N LEU A 251 -22.05 8.39 -2.98
CA LEU A 251 -22.24 9.33 -1.87
C LEU A 251 -23.43 10.26 -2.08
N THR A 252 -23.63 10.76 -3.30
CA THR A 252 -24.69 11.73 -3.57
C THR A 252 -26.09 11.11 -3.35
N PRO A 253 -26.48 9.99 -3.99
CA PRO A 253 -27.80 9.40 -3.75
C PRO A 253 -28.02 8.98 -2.29
N VAL A 254 -27.01 8.39 -1.64
CA VAL A 254 -27.13 7.92 -0.25
C VAL A 254 -27.29 9.08 0.72
N CYS A 255 -26.42 10.09 0.63
CA CYS A 255 -26.33 11.10 1.67
C CYS A 255 -27.13 12.37 1.35
N VAL A 256 -27.42 12.67 0.08
CA VAL A 256 -28.35 13.76 -0.31
C VAL A 256 -29.77 13.22 -0.38
N ASP A 257 -30.02 12.22 -1.22
CA ASP A 257 -31.38 11.76 -1.52
C ASP A 257 -31.91 10.76 -0.48
N GLY A 258 -31.00 10.10 0.26
CA GLY A 258 -31.37 9.07 1.23
C GLY A 258 -31.74 7.74 0.56
N ASP A 259 -31.26 7.52 -0.66
CA ASP A 259 -31.55 6.37 -1.50
C ASP A 259 -30.29 5.49 -1.61
N LEU A 260 -30.26 4.43 -0.79
CA LEU A 260 -29.19 3.43 -0.85
C LEU A 260 -29.54 2.34 -1.85
N LEU A 261 -30.82 2.02 -2.00
CA LEU A 261 -31.31 0.95 -2.88
C LEU A 261 -30.84 1.14 -4.33
N SER A 262 -30.98 2.34 -4.89
CA SER A 262 -30.62 2.58 -6.30
C SER A 262 -29.14 2.47 -6.60
N VAL A 263 -28.29 2.61 -5.58
CA VAL A 263 -26.82 2.54 -5.70
C VAL A 263 -26.21 1.36 -4.95
N TRP A 264 -27.03 0.44 -4.45
CA TRP A 264 -26.55 -0.78 -3.80
C TRP A 264 -25.66 -1.64 -4.70
N PRO A 265 -25.90 -1.74 -6.02
CA PRO A 265 -24.96 -2.39 -6.94
C PRO A 265 -23.57 -1.73 -7.03
N ASN A 266 -23.41 -0.49 -6.56
CA ASN A 266 -22.12 0.19 -6.49
C ASN A 266 -21.36 -0.10 -5.19
N VAL A 267 -21.90 -0.98 -4.33
CA VAL A 267 -21.26 -1.44 -3.10
C VAL A 267 -20.61 -2.80 -3.36
N ASP A 268 -19.36 -2.94 -2.93
CA ASP A 268 -18.59 -4.17 -3.04
C ASP A 268 -19.39 -5.36 -2.47
N PRO A 269 -19.47 -6.52 -3.17
CA PRO A 269 -20.22 -7.69 -2.71
C PRO A 269 -19.88 -8.12 -1.27
N ASP A 270 -18.60 -8.12 -0.91
CA ASP A 270 -18.17 -8.52 0.44
C ASP A 270 -18.64 -7.48 1.47
N PHE A 271 -18.56 -6.21 1.11
CA PHE A 271 -19.01 -5.13 1.99
C PHE A 271 -20.53 -5.15 2.20
N ARG A 272 -21.32 -5.51 1.17
CA ARG A 272 -22.78 -5.72 1.30
C ARG A 272 -23.09 -6.80 2.33
N VAL A 273 -22.37 -7.93 2.29
CA VAL A 273 -22.52 -9.02 3.28
C VAL A 273 -22.15 -8.54 4.67
N VAL A 274 -21.06 -7.80 4.84
CA VAL A 274 -20.63 -7.26 6.14
C VAL A 274 -21.68 -6.32 6.73
N LEU A 275 -22.20 -5.39 5.93
CA LEU A 275 -23.26 -4.47 6.38
C LEU A 275 -24.52 -5.23 6.78
N ALA A 276 -24.99 -6.17 5.95
CA ALA A 276 -26.17 -6.99 6.22
C ALA A 276 -25.99 -7.83 7.50
N ARG A 277 -24.84 -8.49 7.66
CA ARG A 277 -24.52 -9.32 8.82
C ARG A 277 -24.48 -8.51 10.12
N ASN A 278 -23.82 -7.35 10.10
CA ASN A 278 -23.76 -6.47 11.26
C ASN A 278 -25.16 -6.00 11.66
N TRP A 279 -25.97 -5.59 10.69
CA TRP A 279 -27.35 -5.17 10.94
C TRP A 279 -28.20 -6.32 11.51
N VAL A 280 -28.12 -7.53 10.95
CA VAL A 280 -28.84 -8.71 11.47
C VAL A 280 -28.40 -9.03 12.90
N GLN A 281 -27.10 -8.97 13.19
CA GLN A 281 -26.57 -9.25 14.52
C GLN A 281 -27.07 -8.23 15.56
N ASP A 282 -27.07 -6.94 15.21
CA ASP A 282 -27.55 -5.87 16.08
C ASP A 282 -29.07 -5.97 16.35
N ASN A 283 -29.83 -6.56 15.42
CA ASN A 283 -31.28 -6.72 15.49
C ASN A 283 -31.72 -8.18 15.76
N ARG A 284 -30.81 -9.06 16.16
CA ARG A 284 -31.05 -10.52 16.26
C ARG A 284 -32.30 -10.89 17.06
N ARG A 285 -32.55 -10.19 18.17
CA ARG A 285 -33.71 -10.48 19.03
C ARG A 285 -35.04 -10.29 18.30
N ASP A 286 -35.15 -9.23 17.49
CA ASP A 286 -36.38 -8.90 16.78
C ASP A 286 -36.54 -9.81 15.55
N ILE A 287 -35.43 -10.11 14.86
CA ILE A 287 -35.39 -11.07 13.74
C ILE A 287 -35.86 -12.47 14.20
N ASP A 288 -35.33 -12.96 15.31
CA ASP A 288 -35.72 -14.26 15.88
C ASP A 288 -37.19 -14.26 16.34
N ALA A 289 -37.64 -13.16 16.96
CA ALA A 289 -39.01 -13.04 17.45
C ALA A 289 -40.06 -13.02 16.32
N ASP A 290 -39.71 -12.42 15.18
CA ASP A 290 -40.52 -12.38 13.97
C ASP A 290 -40.41 -13.66 13.13
N GLY A 291 -39.56 -14.61 13.54
CA GLY A 291 -39.42 -15.93 12.92
C GLY A 291 -38.58 -15.97 11.65
N TRP A 292 -37.73 -14.95 11.44
CA TRP A 292 -36.79 -14.91 10.32
C TRP A 292 -35.52 -15.71 10.62
N ASP A 293 -34.94 -16.33 9.59
CA ASP A 293 -33.60 -16.92 9.66
C ASP A 293 -32.55 -15.86 9.35
N GLY A 294 -31.66 -15.58 10.32
CA GLY A 294 -30.68 -14.50 10.22
C GLY A 294 -29.75 -14.64 9.00
N GLU A 295 -29.24 -15.84 8.72
CA GLU A 295 -28.35 -16.06 7.57
C GLU A 295 -29.08 -15.86 6.23
N ALA A 296 -30.34 -16.31 6.13
CA ALA A 296 -31.16 -16.07 4.95
C ALA A 296 -31.46 -14.58 4.74
N VAL A 297 -31.67 -13.82 5.83
CA VAL A 297 -31.84 -12.36 5.76
C VAL A 297 -30.54 -11.69 5.30
N VAL A 298 -29.37 -12.09 5.82
CA VAL A 298 -28.08 -11.56 5.37
C VAL A 298 -27.89 -11.78 3.86
N ALA A 299 -28.11 -13.00 3.38
CA ALA A 299 -28.00 -13.31 1.96
C ALA A 299 -28.96 -12.46 1.12
N ALA A 300 -30.23 -12.34 1.52
CA ALA A 300 -31.23 -11.56 0.78
C ALA A 300 -30.93 -10.06 0.73
N LEU A 301 -30.42 -9.47 1.83
CA LEU A 301 -30.05 -8.05 1.86
C LEU A 301 -28.73 -7.77 1.12
N ALA A 302 -27.86 -8.76 1.00
CA ALA A 302 -26.57 -8.62 0.31
C ALA A 302 -26.71 -8.71 -1.22
N GLU A 303 -27.84 -9.17 -1.77
CA GLU A 303 -28.10 -9.19 -3.22
C GLU A 303 -27.99 -7.79 -3.85
N PRO A 304 -27.60 -7.66 -5.14
CA PRO A 304 -27.45 -6.35 -5.79
C PRO A 304 -28.76 -5.56 -5.89
N GLU A 305 -29.88 -6.29 -6.03
CA GLU A 305 -31.24 -5.76 -6.09
C GLU A 305 -32.07 -6.46 -5.01
N PRO A 306 -31.95 -6.04 -3.74
CA PRO A 306 -32.52 -6.75 -2.61
C PRO A 306 -34.04 -6.55 -2.60
N ASP A 307 -34.78 -7.65 -2.76
CA ASP A 307 -36.24 -7.72 -2.62
C ASP A 307 -36.61 -8.38 -1.29
N HIS A 308 -36.38 -7.67 -0.18
CA HIS A 308 -36.65 -8.18 1.16
C HIS A 308 -37.44 -7.15 2.00
N PRO A 309 -38.50 -7.56 2.74
CA PRO A 309 -39.31 -6.64 3.54
C PRO A 309 -38.53 -5.82 4.57
N LEU A 310 -37.43 -6.38 5.09
CA LEU A 310 -36.56 -5.70 6.07
C LEU A 310 -35.63 -4.64 5.45
N TRP A 311 -35.54 -4.55 4.11
CA TRP A 311 -34.68 -3.58 3.43
C TRP A 311 -34.93 -2.13 3.89
N VAL A 312 -36.19 -1.73 4.03
CA VAL A 312 -36.57 -0.37 4.46
C VAL A 312 -36.08 0.00 5.87
N HIS A 313 -35.81 -1.01 6.70
CA HIS A 313 -35.23 -0.81 8.04
C HIS A 313 -33.70 -0.80 7.97
N PHE A 314 -33.13 -1.72 7.20
CA PHE A 314 -31.70 -1.77 6.88
C PHE A 314 -31.19 -0.46 6.29
N GLU A 315 -31.78 -0.01 5.17
CA GLU A 315 -31.41 1.22 4.46
C GLU A 315 -31.47 2.43 5.38
N ARG A 316 -32.57 2.59 6.13
CA ARG A 316 -32.75 3.73 7.03
C ARG A 316 -31.65 3.83 8.09
N VAL A 317 -31.21 2.69 8.64
CA VAL A 317 -30.13 2.65 9.63
C VAL A 317 -28.81 3.04 8.97
N HIS A 318 -28.48 2.45 7.82
CA HIS A 318 -27.20 2.72 7.14
C HIS A 318 -27.11 4.12 6.57
N VAL A 319 -28.15 4.63 5.91
CA VAL A 319 -28.23 6.03 5.43
C VAL A 319 -28.00 7.01 6.57
N ARG A 320 -28.62 6.77 7.73
CA ARG A 320 -28.41 7.60 8.93
C ARG A 320 -26.97 7.52 9.42
N SER A 321 -26.38 6.33 9.48
CA SER A 321 -24.98 6.15 9.91
C SER A 321 -24.00 6.80 8.96
N PHE A 322 -24.17 6.65 7.64
CA PHE A 322 -23.31 7.28 6.63
C PHE A 322 -23.38 8.81 6.70
N ARG A 323 -24.58 9.39 6.80
CA ARG A 323 -24.76 10.83 6.99
C ARG A 323 -24.13 11.37 8.28
N ALA A 324 -24.04 10.56 9.33
CA ALA A 324 -23.41 10.98 10.59
C ALA A 324 -21.87 10.98 10.53
N MET A 325 -21.28 10.21 9.62
CA MET A 325 -19.82 10.14 9.43
C MET A 325 -19.29 11.20 8.47
N LEU A 326 -20.13 11.70 7.57
CA LEU A 326 -19.75 12.61 6.50
C LEU A 326 -20.06 14.07 6.86
N PRO A 327 -19.29 15.04 6.33
CA PRO A 327 -19.62 16.46 6.45
C PRO A 327 -20.93 16.80 5.71
N ASP A 328 -21.42 18.03 5.91
CA ASP A 328 -22.65 18.50 5.24
C ASP A 328 -22.50 18.33 3.71
N PRO A 329 -23.47 17.69 3.02
CA PRO A 329 -23.46 17.58 1.57
C PRO A 329 -23.27 18.88 0.81
N ALA A 330 -23.68 20.01 1.40
CA ALA A 330 -23.51 21.33 0.81
C ALA A 330 -22.04 21.81 0.81
N THR A 331 -21.17 21.21 1.63
CA THR A 331 -19.79 21.67 1.81
C THR A 331 -18.74 20.57 1.69
N TRP A 332 -19.11 19.30 1.52
CA TRP A 332 -18.13 18.22 1.38
C TRP A 332 -17.31 18.31 0.09
N GLY A 333 -16.16 17.66 0.07
CA GLY A 333 -15.32 17.53 -1.11
C GLY A 333 -14.39 16.33 -0.97
N ILE A 334 -13.90 15.83 -2.11
CA ILE A 334 -12.91 14.75 -2.17
C ILE A 334 -11.57 15.34 -2.59
N GLY A 335 -10.52 14.98 -1.85
CA GLY A 335 -9.17 15.41 -2.16
C GLY A 335 -8.65 14.80 -3.47
N THR A 336 -7.76 15.52 -4.16
CA THR A 336 -7.16 15.09 -5.43
C THR A 336 -6.08 14.01 -5.27
N GLY A 337 -5.77 13.61 -4.04
CA GLY A 337 -4.81 12.56 -3.75
C GLY A 337 -5.55 11.30 -3.32
N THR A 338 -5.37 10.20 -4.07
CA THR A 338 -5.71 8.86 -3.60
C THR A 338 -4.54 8.23 -2.90
N ARG A 339 -4.83 7.31 -1.97
CA ARG A 339 -3.82 6.44 -1.39
C ARG A 339 -4.16 5.00 -1.70
N LEU A 340 -3.19 4.26 -2.21
CA LEU A 340 -3.35 2.85 -2.53
C LEU A 340 -3.34 2.05 -1.21
N VAL A 341 -4.30 1.15 -1.03
CA VAL A 341 -4.41 0.31 0.18
C VAL A 341 -4.05 -1.14 -0.11
N ALA A 342 -4.47 -1.66 -1.28
CA ALA A 342 -4.18 -3.02 -1.75
C ALA A 342 -4.28 -3.06 -3.30
N PRO A 343 -3.97 -4.19 -3.98
CA PRO A 343 -4.25 -4.33 -5.42
C PRO A 343 -5.70 -4.00 -5.73
N GLY A 344 -5.93 -3.08 -6.66
CA GLY A 344 -7.28 -2.62 -7.01
C GLY A 344 -8.05 -1.89 -5.89
N VAL A 345 -7.46 -1.63 -4.72
CA VAL A 345 -8.14 -0.97 -3.59
C VAL A 345 -7.48 0.37 -3.27
N GLU A 346 -8.23 1.46 -3.42
CA GLU A 346 -7.77 2.83 -3.15
C GLU A 346 -8.65 3.51 -2.11
N VAL A 347 -8.08 4.40 -1.29
CA VAL A 347 -8.83 5.25 -0.36
C VAL A 347 -8.90 6.69 -0.87
N LEU A 348 -10.11 7.24 -0.79
CA LEU A 348 -10.43 8.65 -0.95
C LEU A 348 -10.75 9.27 0.40
N TYR A 349 -10.49 10.55 0.55
CA TYR A 349 -10.82 11.30 1.76
C TYR A 349 -11.87 12.36 1.48
N VAL A 350 -13.02 12.23 2.13
CA VAL A 350 -14.09 13.22 2.12
C VAL A 350 -13.90 14.18 3.29
N TYR A 351 -13.96 15.48 3.04
CA TYR A 351 -13.79 16.51 4.08
C TYR A 351 -14.64 17.76 3.82
N ASP A 352 -14.80 18.59 4.84
CA ASP A 352 -15.54 19.86 4.75
C ASP A 352 -14.68 20.96 4.09
N THR A 353 -15.04 21.32 2.85
CA THR A 353 -14.34 22.33 2.06
C THR A 353 -14.59 23.76 2.55
N SER A 354 -15.66 24.03 3.31
CA SER A 354 -15.93 25.38 3.85
C SER A 354 -14.83 25.87 4.77
N THR A 355 -14.06 24.92 5.30
CA THR A 355 -12.96 25.15 6.22
C THR A 355 -11.63 25.43 5.49
N LEU A 356 -11.62 25.43 4.14
CA LEU A 356 -10.44 25.67 3.30
C LEU A 356 -10.45 27.07 2.68
N ALA A 357 -9.40 27.85 2.98
CA ALA A 357 -9.18 29.12 2.30
C ALA A 357 -8.80 28.88 0.82
N GLY A 358 -9.70 29.20 -0.10
CA GLY A 358 -9.48 29.02 -1.54
C GLY A 358 -9.49 27.55 -1.99
N GLY A 359 -10.06 26.64 -1.21
CA GLY A 359 -10.15 25.22 -1.56
C GLY A 359 -8.84 24.43 -1.46
N VAL A 360 -7.77 25.05 -0.95
CA VAL A 360 -6.45 24.42 -0.82
C VAL A 360 -6.24 23.94 0.61
N TRP A 361 -5.98 22.65 0.76
CA TRP A 361 -5.54 22.07 2.02
C TRP A 361 -4.04 22.34 2.22
N GLN A 362 -3.69 23.12 3.25
CA GLN A 362 -2.31 23.44 3.58
C GLN A 362 -1.59 22.24 4.22
N PRO A 363 -0.32 21.98 3.88
CA PRO A 363 0.48 20.96 4.54
C PRO A 363 0.53 21.14 6.07
N TYR A 364 0.49 20.03 6.81
CA TYR A 364 0.56 19.98 8.29
C TYR A 364 -0.62 20.59 9.05
N ASP A 365 -1.69 20.97 8.36
CA ASP A 365 -2.93 21.39 8.99
C ASP A 365 -3.86 20.18 9.18
N PRO A 366 -4.03 19.65 10.41
CA PRO A 366 -4.83 18.46 10.63
C PRO A 366 -6.31 18.73 10.35
N ARG A 367 -6.97 17.81 9.64
CA ARG A 367 -8.40 17.90 9.30
C ARG A 367 -9.10 16.59 9.64
N TYR A 368 -10.36 16.72 10.02
CA TYR A 368 -11.25 15.57 10.07
C TYR A 368 -11.60 15.17 8.64
N VAL A 369 -11.29 13.92 8.32
CA VAL A 369 -11.58 13.31 7.02
C VAL A 369 -12.38 12.04 7.26
N CYS A 370 -13.29 11.74 6.35
CA CYS A 370 -13.97 10.45 6.29
C CYS A 370 -13.34 9.64 5.13
N PRO A 371 -12.62 8.55 5.43
CA PRO A 371 -12.08 7.69 4.39
C PRO A 371 -13.20 6.92 3.68
N VAL A 372 -13.10 6.80 2.37
CA VAL A 372 -13.94 5.97 1.52
C VAL A 372 -13.03 5.02 0.77
N LEU A 373 -13.10 3.74 1.14
CA LEU A 373 -12.32 2.69 0.52
C LEU A 373 -13.08 2.22 -0.72
N MET A 374 -12.38 2.19 -1.85
CA MET A 374 -12.92 1.89 -3.17
C MET A 374 -12.18 0.68 -3.74
N HIS A 375 -12.87 -0.21 -4.41
CA HIS A 375 -12.31 -1.43 -5.00
C HIS A 375 -12.69 -1.57 -6.46
N LEU A 376 -11.69 -1.78 -7.31
CA LEU A 376 -11.84 -1.95 -8.74
C LEU A 376 -12.19 -3.40 -9.07
N VAL A 377 -13.47 -3.67 -9.31
CA VAL A 377 -13.98 -5.01 -9.65
C VAL A 377 -14.49 -5.00 -11.09
N GLY A 378 -13.88 -5.82 -11.96
CA GLY A 378 -14.31 -5.95 -13.36
C GLY A 378 -14.31 -4.61 -14.13
N GLY A 379 -13.33 -3.74 -13.85
CA GLY A 379 -13.22 -2.41 -14.47
C GLY A 379 -14.16 -1.35 -13.91
N ARG A 380 -14.85 -1.62 -12.79
CA ARG A 380 -15.72 -0.66 -12.11
C ARG A 380 -15.27 -0.46 -10.67
N TRP A 381 -15.20 0.80 -10.24
CA TRP A 381 -14.96 1.14 -8.84
C TRP A 381 -16.24 0.98 -8.02
N LEU A 382 -16.16 0.18 -6.97
CA LEU A 382 -17.22 -0.08 -6.00
C LEU A 382 -16.79 0.41 -4.61
N VAL A 383 -17.75 0.81 -3.79
CA VAL A 383 -17.48 1.20 -2.40
C VAL A 383 -17.22 -0.05 -1.57
N ARG A 384 -16.01 -0.17 -1.04
CA ARG A 384 -15.55 -1.30 -0.22
C ARG A 384 -15.59 -1.01 1.28
N ASN A 385 -15.48 0.25 1.69
CA ASN A 385 -15.69 0.64 3.08
C ASN A 385 -15.97 2.15 3.20
N LEU A 386 -16.57 2.58 4.30
CA LEU A 386 -16.78 3.99 4.62
C LEU A 386 -16.56 4.26 6.10
N GLY A 387 -15.69 5.23 6.40
CA GLY A 387 -15.34 5.62 7.77
C GLY A 387 -14.14 4.87 8.36
N SER A 388 -13.58 3.88 7.66
CA SER A 388 -12.33 3.21 8.01
C SER A 388 -11.44 3.00 6.77
N GLU A 389 -10.13 3.07 6.97
CA GLU A 389 -9.13 2.69 5.96
C GLU A 389 -8.83 1.19 5.96
N GLU A 390 -9.32 0.47 6.98
CA GLU A 390 -9.14 -0.98 7.08
C GLU A 390 -10.07 -1.69 6.09
N ASP A 391 -9.52 -2.66 5.37
CA ASP A 391 -10.30 -3.55 4.53
C ASP A 391 -11.24 -4.37 5.44
N PRO A 392 -12.57 -4.34 5.22
CA PRO A 392 -13.49 -5.14 6.02
C PRO A 392 -13.22 -6.62 5.80
N VAL A 393 -12.42 -7.23 6.68
CA VAL A 393 -12.13 -8.65 6.65
C VAL A 393 -13.44 -9.41 6.81
N SER A 394 -13.78 -10.24 5.82
CA SER A 394 -14.82 -11.24 5.95
C SER A 394 -14.37 -12.26 6.99
N TRP A 395 -14.75 -12.06 8.25
CA TRP A 395 -14.70 -13.16 9.20
C TRP A 395 -15.69 -14.21 8.70
N GLY A 396 -15.13 -15.25 8.07
CA GLY A 396 -15.81 -16.49 7.68
C GLY A 396 -16.12 -17.36 8.88
#